data_AF-A0A954VQN3-F1
#
_entry.id   AF-A0A954VQN3-F1
#
_cell.length_a   1.000
_cell.length_b   1.000
_cell.length_c   1.000
_cell.angle_alpha   90.00
_cell.angle_beta   90.00
_cell.angle_gamma   90.00
#
_symmetry.space_group_name_H-M   'P 1'
#
loop_
_entity.id
_entity.type
_entity.pdbx_description
1 polymer ?
#
loop_
_entity_poly.entity_id
_entity_poly.type
_entity_poly.pdbx_seq_one_letter_code
_entity_poly.pdbx_strand_id
1 'polypeptide(L)'
;MQSLFLLLGLKARMVTANGDKTGDSSTPSTRGGRTVPVVALRQDFKRLGLSVSESRVEVIREAAIEAACHIRQLEESRERKLELSNLAVSTYRLLDPRRRARYYERVQLSIYSERDMELQEQSRKPLFPGQARRVVAELAEE
;
A
#
# COMPACT_ATOMS: atom_id res chain seq x y z
N MET A 1 12.80 29.37 -10.26
CA MET A 1 11.78 28.49 -10.86
C MET A 1 10.98 27.85 -9.73
N GLN A 2 10.11 28.64 -9.10
CA GLN A 2 9.36 28.29 -7.90
C GLN A 2 7.93 27.85 -8.25
N SER A 3 7.45 26.85 -7.51
CA SER A 3 6.05 26.60 -7.14
C SER A 3 5.00 26.35 -8.24
N LEU A 4 4.59 25.08 -8.35
CA LEU A 4 3.27 24.65 -8.82
C LEU A 4 2.75 23.56 -7.87
N PHE A 5 2.56 23.97 -6.62
CA PHE A 5 1.67 23.30 -5.66
C PHE A 5 0.50 24.27 -5.43
N LEU A 6 -0.70 23.71 -5.23
CA LEU A 6 -2.06 24.33 -5.25
C LEU A 6 -2.72 24.01 -6.61
N LEU A 7 -3.92 23.43 -6.72
CA LEU A 7 -5.09 23.33 -5.83
C LEU A 7 -5.99 22.30 -6.56
N LEU A 8 -6.56 21.25 -5.96
CA LEU A 8 -7.98 21.18 -5.58
C LEU A 8 -8.37 19.72 -5.33
N GLY A 9 -9.09 19.45 -4.24
CA GLY A 9 -9.95 18.26 -4.14
C GLY A 9 -9.75 17.31 -2.95
N LEU A 10 -8.81 17.55 -2.03
CA LEU A 10 -8.81 16.82 -0.76
C LEU A 10 -10.05 17.27 0.04
N LYS A 11 -11.08 16.42 0.13
CA LYS A 11 -12.06 16.49 1.20
C LYS A 11 -11.28 16.39 2.51
N ALA A 12 -11.00 17.53 3.12
CA ALA A 12 -10.46 17.62 4.46
C ALA A 12 -11.51 17.03 5.42
N ARG A 13 -11.36 15.74 5.72
CA ARG A 13 -12.03 15.13 6.87
C ARG A 13 -11.31 15.72 8.09
N MET A 14 -11.99 16.70 8.68
CA MET A 14 -11.57 17.45 9.86
C MET A 14 -11.27 16.45 11.01
N VAL A 15 -9.99 16.13 11.20
CA VAL A 15 -9.51 15.35 12.35
C VAL A 15 -9.28 16.34 13.49
N THR A 16 -10.09 16.19 14.53
CA THR A 16 -9.93 16.86 15.81
C THR A 16 -8.64 16.39 16.48
N ALA A 17 -7.68 17.31 16.60
CA ALA A 17 -6.43 17.06 17.30
C ALA A 17 -6.67 17.17 18.82
N ASN A 18 -6.85 16.03 19.49
CA ASN A 18 -6.59 15.95 20.93
C ASN A 18 -5.10 15.64 21.11
N GLY A 19 -4.40 16.62 21.69
CA GLY A 19 -3.00 16.49 22.03
C GLY A 19 -2.83 15.51 23.18
N ASP A 20 -2.05 14.47 22.96
CA ASP A 20 -1.45 13.71 24.04
C ASP A 20 0.06 13.69 23.83
N LYS A 21 0.75 14.33 24.79
CA LYS A 21 2.20 14.37 24.89
C LYS A 21 2.64 13.09 25.57
N THR A 22 3.25 12.17 24.83
CA THR A 22 4.17 11.20 25.42
C THR A 22 5.36 11.04 24.49
N GLY A 23 6.52 11.47 24.99
CA GLY A 23 7.79 11.17 24.36
C GLY A 23 7.99 9.65 24.33
N ASP A 24 8.71 9.19 23.32
CA ASP A 24 9.66 8.11 23.55
C ASP A 24 10.72 8.08 22.45
N SER A 25 11.95 8.00 22.93
CA SER A 25 13.21 7.86 22.24
C SER A 25 13.16 6.80 21.13
N SER A 26 13.22 7.23 19.88
CA SER A 26 13.37 6.33 18.73
C SER A 26 14.85 6.00 18.54
N THR A 27 15.36 5.02 19.30
CA THR A 27 16.61 4.35 18.96
C THR A 27 16.44 3.57 17.65
N PRO A 28 17.31 3.72 16.64
CA PRO A 28 17.24 2.95 15.41
C PRO A 28 17.71 1.52 15.68
N SER A 29 16.76 0.60 15.86
CA SER A 29 17.06 -0.84 15.97
C SER A 29 17.61 -1.34 14.63
N THR A 30 18.94 -1.50 14.60
CA THR A 30 19.70 -1.99 13.46
C THR A 30 19.74 -3.51 13.52
N ARG A 31 18.88 -4.18 12.76
CA ARG A 31 19.02 -5.61 12.45
C ARG A 31 18.73 -5.86 10.97
N GLY A 32 19.79 -5.80 10.16
CA GLY A 32 19.95 -6.61 8.94
C GLY A 32 18.99 -6.46 7.76
N GLY A 33 18.10 -5.46 7.73
CA GLY A 33 17.20 -5.22 6.59
C GLY A 33 17.11 -3.74 6.31
N ARG A 34 17.23 -3.33 5.03
CA ARG A 34 17.15 -1.93 4.55
C ARG A 34 16.09 -1.15 5.33
N THR A 35 16.53 -0.35 6.30
CA THR A 35 15.67 0.54 7.06
C THR A 35 15.26 1.66 6.11
N VAL A 36 14.07 1.55 5.56
CA VAL A 36 13.47 2.70 4.88
C VAL A 36 13.29 3.77 5.96
N PRO A 37 13.84 4.98 5.81
CA PRO A 37 13.71 6.00 6.84
C PRO A 37 12.22 6.24 7.09
N VAL A 38 11.81 6.31 8.36
CA VAL A 38 10.40 6.53 8.79
C VAL A 38 9.78 7.75 8.08
N VAL A 39 10.60 8.73 7.73
CA VAL A 39 10.25 9.92 6.95
C VAL A 39 9.72 9.56 5.55
N ALA A 40 10.30 8.57 4.86
CA ALA A 40 9.87 8.17 3.52
C ALA A 40 8.49 7.50 3.53
N LEU A 41 8.17 6.71 4.57
CA LEU A 41 6.84 6.09 4.70
C LEU A 41 5.74 7.11 4.95
N ARG A 42 6.00 8.15 5.76
CA ARG A 42 5.04 9.25 5.96
C ARG A 42 4.74 9.99 4.66
N GLN A 43 5.76 10.19 3.82
CA GLN A 43 5.59 10.77 2.49
C GLN A 43 4.70 9.89 1.60
N ASP A 44 4.89 8.57 1.66
CA ASP A 44 4.08 7.61 0.92
C ASP A 44 2.60 7.64 1.36
N PHE A 45 2.31 7.67 2.67
CA PHE A 45 0.94 7.85 3.19
C PHE A 45 0.31 9.15 2.70
N LYS A 46 1.05 10.27 2.77
CA LYS A 46 0.58 11.59 2.30
C LYS A 46 0.24 11.58 0.81
N ARG A 47 1.00 10.87 -0.02
CA ARG A 47 0.75 10.76 -1.46
C ARG A 47 -0.58 10.05 -1.76
N LEU A 48 -0.96 9.09 -0.94
CA LEU A 48 -2.27 8.41 -1.03
C LEU A 48 -3.39 9.20 -0.34
N GLY A 49 -3.09 10.32 0.31
CA GLY A 49 -4.08 11.09 1.09
C GLY A 49 -4.47 10.44 2.42
N LEU A 50 -3.63 9.53 2.94
CA LEU A 50 -3.90 8.74 4.14
C LEU A 50 -3.14 9.26 5.37
N SER A 51 -3.71 9.03 6.54
CA SER A 51 -3.02 9.09 7.82
C SER A 51 -2.22 7.80 8.07
N VAL A 52 -1.17 7.88 8.91
CA VAL A 52 -0.41 6.70 9.36
C VAL A 52 -1.30 5.72 10.14
N SER A 53 -2.39 6.19 10.76
CA SER A 53 -3.39 5.34 11.42
C SER A 53 -4.23 4.52 10.44
N GLU A 54 -4.32 4.94 9.18
CA GLU A 54 -5.13 4.33 8.13
C GLU A 54 -4.30 3.31 7.33
N SER A 55 -3.75 2.34 8.06
CA SER A 55 -2.68 1.48 7.57
C SER A 55 -3.14 0.08 7.12
N ARG A 56 -4.46 -0.17 7.12
CA ARG A 56 -5.07 -1.44 6.68
C ARG A 56 -4.91 -1.64 5.18
N VAL A 57 -4.77 -2.88 4.74
CA VAL A 57 -4.57 -3.24 3.32
C VAL A 57 -5.67 -2.66 2.43
N GLU A 58 -6.93 -2.85 2.82
CA GLU A 58 -8.09 -2.41 2.04
C GLU A 58 -8.11 -0.89 1.86
N VAL A 59 -7.90 -0.16 2.96
CA VAL A 59 -7.88 1.31 2.96
C VAL A 59 -6.76 1.84 2.06
N ILE A 60 -5.58 1.22 2.10
CA ILE A 60 -4.46 1.57 1.22
C ILE A 60 -4.81 1.30 -0.24
N ARG A 61 -5.46 0.17 -0.55
CA ARG A 61 -5.86 -0.20 -1.91
C ARG A 61 -6.93 0.75 -2.45
N GLU A 62 -7.95 1.05 -1.67
CA GLU A 62 -9.03 1.97 -2.05
C GLU A 62 -8.49 3.37 -2.31
N ALA A 63 -7.69 3.91 -1.40
CA ALA A 63 -7.05 5.22 -1.58
C ALA A 63 -6.13 5.25 -2.81
N ALA A 64 -5.41 4.16 -3.09
CA ALA A 64 -4.59 4.07 -4.30
C ALA A 64 -5.43 4.06 -5.59
N ILE A 65 -6.59 3.39 -5.59
CA ILE A 65 -7.52 3.39 -6.73
C ILE A 65 -8.09 4.79 -6.94
N GLU A 66 -8.57 5.44 -5.88
CA GLU A 66 -9.11 6.80 -5.93
C GLU A 66 -8.07 7.79 -6.46
N ALA A 67 -6.86 7.77 -5.88
CA ALA A 67 -5.75 8.61 -6.33
C ALA A 67 -5.38 8.35 -7.80
N ALA A 68 -5.36 7.09 -8.24
CA ALA A 68 -5.08 6.74 -9.64
C ALA A 68 -6.19 7.26 -10.58
N CYS A 69 -7.46 7.16 -10.18
CA CYS A 69 -8.59 7.71 -10.93
C CYS A 69 -8.46 9.23 -11.10
N HIS A 70 -8.11 9.95 -10.03
CA HIS A 70 -7.88 11.39 -10.10
C HIS A 70 -6.72 11.77 -11.01
N ILE A 71 -5.58 11.09 -10.90
CA ILE A 71 -4.42 11.36 -11.78
C ILE A 71 -4.77 11.04 -13.25
N ARG A 72 -5.63 10.05 -13.49
CA ARG A 72 -6.08 9.69 -14.85
C ARG A 72 -7.00 10.72 -15.50
N GLN A 73 -7.66 11.57 -14.70
CA GLN A 73 -8.49 12.67 -15.20
C GLN A 73 -7.65 13.85 -15.69
N LEU A 74 -6.35 13.88 -15.39
CA LEU A 74 -5.43 14.88 -15.93
C LEU A 74 -5.10 14.58 -17.40
N GLU A 75 -4.79 15.63 -18.16
CA GLU A 75 -4.31 15.52 -19.54
C GLU A 75 -3.14 14.54 -19.67
N GLU A 76 -3.08 13.84 -20.79
CA GLU A 76 -1.99 12.88 -21.00
C GLU A 76 -0.65 13.63 -21.16
N SER A 77 0.18 13.53 -20.13
CA SER A 77 1.47 14.19 -20.08
C SER A 77 2.55 13.29 -19.49
N ARG A 78 3.82 13.67 -19.67
CA ARG A 78 4.95 13.01 -19.01
C ARG A 78 4.82 13.09 -17.49
N GLU A 79 4.28 14.19 -16.98
CA GLU A 79 4.04 14.41 -15.55
C GLU A 79 2.99 13.44 -15.01
N ARG A 80 1.88 13.22 -15.74
CA ARG A 80 0.88 12.21 -15.37
C ARG A 80 1.49 10.81 -15.24
N LYS A 81 2.34 10.41 -16.20
CA LYS A 81 3.03 9.10 -16.17
C LYS A 81 3.98 8.99 -14.98
N LEU A 82 4.68 10.08 -14.65
CA LEU A 82 5.53 10.15 -13.47
C LEU A 82 4.71 10.02 -12.17
N GLU A 83 3.59 10.74 -12.05
CA GLU A 83 2.72 10.69 -10.88
C GLU A 83 2.10 9.30 -10.68
N LEU A 84 1.66 8.63 -11.75
CA LEU A 84 1.20 7.24 -11.67
C LEU A 84 2.31 6.28 -11.23
N SER A 85 3.53 6.47 -11.73
CA SER A 85 4.69 5.65 -11.33
C SER A 85 5.03 5.86 -9.86
N ASN A 86 5.01 7.12 -9.41
CA ASN A 86 5.24 7.52 -8.03
C ASN A 86 4.17 6.96 -7.09
N LEU A 87 2.90 7.02 -7.48
CA LEU A 87 1.79 6.42 -6.75
C LEU A 87 1.98 4.91 -6.62
N ALA A 88 2.28 4.20 -7.72
CA ALA A 88 2.50 2.76 -7.70
C ALA A 88 3.63 2.35 -6.74
N VAL A 89 4.76 3.07 -6.78
CA VAL A 89 5.89 2.83 -5.87
C VAL A 89 5.48 3.07 -4.41
N SER A 90 4.79 4.17 -4.11
CA SER A 90 4.33 4.47 -2.75
C SER A 90 3.35 3.41 -2.24
N THR A 91 2.39 2.99 -3.06
CA THR A 91 1.44 1.91 -2.70
C THR A 91 2.16 0.61 -2.40
N TYR A 92 3.12 0.20 -3.24
CA TYR A 92 3.91 -1.01 -3.00
C TYR A 92 4.67 -0.94 -1.66
N ARG A 93 5.25 0.22 -1.34
CA ARG A 93 5.99 0.41 -0.09
C ARG A 93 5.12 0.35 1.15
N LEU A 94 3.89 0.88 1.08
CA LEU A 94 2.95 0.87 2.19
C LEU A 94 2.38 -0.52 2.48
N LEU A 95 2.24 -1.34 1.44
CA LEU A 95 1.78 -2.72 1.52
C LEU A 95 2.89 -3.71 1.92
N ASP A 96 4.14 -3.28 1.94
CA ASP A 96 5.27 -4.13 2.34
C ASP A 96 5.43 -4.15 3.87
N PRO A 97 5.13 -5.28 4.56
CA PRO A 97 5.28 -5.37 6.00
C PRO A 97 6.74 -5.23 6.45
N ARG A 98 7.72 -5.55 5.61
CA ARG A 98 9.14 -5.46 5.96
C ARG A 98 9.61 -4.01 6.11
N ARG A 99 8.89 -3.07 5.50
CA ARG A 99 9.21 -1.63 5.59
C ARG A 99 8.64 -0.98 6.83
N ARG A 100 7.69 -1.62 7.53
CA ARG A 100 7.06 -1.06 8.73
C ARG A 100 7.93 -1.32 9.96
N ALA A 101 8.26 -0.25 10.67
CA ALA A 101 9.16 -0.31 11.82
C ALA A 101 8.52 -1.08 12.99
N ARG A 102 7.23 -0.82 13.27
CA ARG A 102 6.56 -1.35 14.46
C ARG A 102 5.83 -2.65 14.14
N TYR A 103 5.86 -3.59 15.07
CA TYR A 103 5.24 -4.92 14.90
C TYR A 103 3.73 -4.85 14.66
N TYR A 104 3.01 -4.01 15.40
CA TYR A 104 1.56 -3.87 15.23
C TYR A 104 1.18 -3.36 13.83
N GLU A 105 1.99 -2.48 13.24
CA GLU A 105 1.75 -1.96 11.89
C GLU A 105 1.91 -3.07 10.85
N ARG A 106 2.79 -4.05 11.11
CA ARG A 106 2.91 -5.26 10.27
C ARG A 106 1.70 -6.15 10.40
N VAL A 107 1.23 -6.39 11.63
CA VAL A 107 0.04 -7.21 11.89
C VAL A 107 -1.20 -6.62 11.22
N GLN A 108 -1.34 -5.29 11.19
CA GLN A 108 -2.44 -4.61 10.48
C GLN A 108 -2.49 -4.91 8.98
N LEU A 109 -1.37 -5.32 8.37
CA LEU A 109 -1.32 -5.79 6.98
C LEU A 109 -1.72 -7.26 6.80
N SER A 110 -1.68 -8.04 7.88
CA SER A 110 -1.96 -9.48 7.88
C SER A 110 -3.42 -9.82 8.21
N ILE A 111 -4.22 -8.81 8.57
CA ILE A 111 -5.64 -9.01 8.85
C ILE A 111 -6.37 -9.10 7.51
N TYR A 112 -6.73 -10.33 7.14
CA TYR A 112 -7.53 -10.62 5.95
C TYR A 112 -8.92 -10.01 6.07
N SER A 113 -9.40 -9.43 4.98
CA SER A 113 -10.80 -9.08 4.83
C SER A 113 -11.59 -10.14 4.06
N GLU A 114 -12.91 -9.99 4.01
CA GLU A 114 -13.79 -10.82 3.18
C GLU A 114 -13.36 -10.82 1.71
N ARG A 115 -13.01 -9.65 1.16
CA ARG A 115 -12.49 -9.52 -0.20
C ARG A 115 -11.16 -10.27 -0.39
N ASP A 116 -10.28 -10.27 0.61
CA ASP A 116 -9.02 -11.03 0.53
C ASP A 116 -9.28 -12.55 0.57
N MET A 117 -10.30 -13.00 1.32
CA MET A 117 -10.72 -14.40 1.32
C MET A 117 -11.28 -14.82 -0.05
N GLU A 118 -12.13 -13.99 -0.66
CA GLU A 118 -12.65 -14.22 -2.02
C GLU A 118 -11.52 -14.30 -3.06
N LEU A 119 -10.56 -13.38 -3.00
CA LEU A 119 -9.37 -13.40 -3.88
C LEU A 119 -8.54 -14.66 -3.66
N GLN A 120 -8.39 -15.12 -2.42
CA GLN A 120 -7.70 -16.37 -2.12
C GLN A 120 -8.44 -17.58 -2.73
N GLU A 121 -9.75 -17.65 -2.61
CA GLU A 121 -10.56 -18.71 -3.23
C GLU A 121 -10.44 -18.69 -4.75
N GLN A 122 -10.43 -17.51 -5.37
CA GLN A 122 -10.20 -17.35 -6.80
C GLN A 122 -8.79 -17.77 -7.21
N SER A 123 -7.77 -17.48 -6.40
CA SER A 123 -6.38 -17.88 -6.68
C SER A 123 -6.16 -19.40 -6.62
N ARG A 124 -6.98 -20.10 -5.83
CA ARG A 124 -6.97 -21.57 -5.73
C ARG A 124 -7.65 -22.23 -6.93
N LYS A 125 -8.36 -21.47 -7.77
CA LYS A 125 -8.89 -22.00 -9.02
C LYS A 125 -7.74 -22.12 -10.02
N PRO A 126 -7.50 -23.31 -10.60
CA PRO A 126 -6.43 -23.47 -11.58
C PRO A 126 -6.71 -22.57 -12.78
N LEU A 127 -5.71 -21.76 -13.18
CA LEU A 127 -5.78 -20.90 -14.36
C LEU A 127 -6.06 -21.71 -15.65
N PHE A 128 -5.65 -22.99 -15.64
CA PHE A 128 -5.88 -23.95 -16.72
C PHE A 128 -6.53 -25.22 -16.15
N PRO A 129 -7.87 -25.30 -16.11
CA PRO A 129 -8.59 -26.40 -15.46
C PRO A 129 -8.30 -27.78 -16.09
N GLY A 130 -7.75 -27.84 -17.30
CA GLY A 130 -7.39 -29.08 -18.00
C GLY A 130 -5.95 -29.59 -17.83
N GLN A 131 -5.00 -28.76 -17.36
CA GLN A 131 -3.59 -29.15 -17.26
C GLN A 131 -3.21 -29.74 -15.88
N ALA A 132 -3.90 -29.34 -14.82
CA ALA A 132 -3.61 -29.82 -13.46
C ALA A 132 -3.81 -31.33 -13.30
N ARG A 133 -4.71 -31.96 -14.07
CA ARG A 133 -4.92 -33.41 -14.05
C ARG A 133 -3.79 -34.22 -14.69
N ARG A 134 -3.00 -33.62 -15.58
CA ARG A 134 -1.96 -34.34 -16.33
C ARG A 134 -0.68 -34.54 -15.49
N VAL A 135 -0.30 -33.52 -14.73
CA VAL A 135 0.92 -33.54 -13.89
C VAL A 135 0.80 -34.51 -12.70
N VAL A 136 -0.40 -34.66 -12.14
CA VAL A 136 -0.63 -35.60 -11.03
C VAL A 136 -0.66 -37.06 -11.50
N ALA A 137 -1.05 -37.31 -12.76
CA ALA A 137 -1.03 -38.65 -13.33
C ALA A 137 0.39 -39.13 -13.66
N GLU A 138 1.25 -38.24 -14.17
CA GLU A 138 2.66 -38.58 -14.48
C GLU A 138 3.51 -38.84 -13.23
N LEU A 139 3.18 -38.25 -12.07
CA LEU A 139 3.88 -38.49 -10.81
C LEU A 139 3.41 -39.76 -10.06
N ALA A 140 2.37 -40.44 -10.54
CA ALA A 140 1.83 -41.66 -9.95
C ALA A 140 2.30 -42.94 -10.67
N GLU A 141 3.09 -42.81 -11.75
CA GLU A 141 3.65 -43.93 -12.52
C GLU A 141 5.18 -44.10 -12.39
N GLU A 142 5.83 -43.41 -11.43
CA GLU A 142 7.19 -43.72 -10.96
C GLU A 142 7.15 -44.42 -9.59
#